data_AF-T0TWK5-F1
#
_entry.id   AF-T0TWK5-F1
#
_cell.length_a   1.000
_cell.length_b   1.000
_cell.length_c   1.000
_cell.angle_alpha   90.00
_cell.angle_beta   90.00
_cell.angle_gamma   90.00
#
_symmetry.space_group_name_H-M   'P 1'
#
loop_
_entity.id
_entity.type
_entity.pdbx_description
1 polymer ?
#
loop_
_entity_poly.entity_id
_entity_poly.type
_entity_poly.pdbx_seq_one_letter_code
_entity_poly.pdbx_strand_id
1 'polypeptide(L)'
;MTKIGILALQGAFAEHEQVLKALGVETVQIRNRQDWEAHADLDGLILPGGESTVMGKLLHDLDLFDLIKAKIEKDLPVFGTCAGLILLAKTIVGDQTKHLASMDISVARNAYGRQLGSFVTNADFKGIGEIPMVFIRGPIIETVGPEVEVLSQVKGAIVAAKEKICLSPHFIQN
;
A
#
# COMPACT_ATOMS: atom_id res chain seq x y z
N MET A 1 -13.81 17.16 -8.24
CA MET A 1 -12.89 17.26 -7.09
C MET A 1 -12.37 15.85 -6.88
N THR A 2 -11.07 15.66 -6.66
CA THR A 2 -10.49 14.32 -6.52
C THR A 2 -11.03 13.65 -5.25
N LYS A 3 -11.54 12.43 -5.38
CA LYS A 3 -12.14 11.64 -4.30
C LYS A 3 -11.37 10.34 -4.07
N ILE A 4 -10.78 10.18 -2.90
CA ILE A 4 -9.91 9.06 -2.56
C ILE A 4 -10.55 8.19 -1.46
N GLY A 5 -10.67 6.90 -1.75
CA GLY A 5 -11.10 5.91 -0.76
C GLY A 5 -9.93 5.51 0.12
N ILE A 6 -10.17 5.29 1.40
CA ILE A 6 -9.17 4.73 2.33
C ILE A 6 -9.75 3.45 2.92
N LEU A 7 -9.08 2.32 2.71
CA LEU A 7 -9.52 1.04 3.27
C LEU A 7 -9.36 1.06 4.80
N ALA A 8 -10.46 1.19 5.53
CA ALA A 8 -10.48 1.42 6.97
C ALA A 8 -10.89 0.16 7.76
N LEU A 9 -10.38 -0.99 7.35
CA LEU A 9 -10.66 -2.28 8.00
C LEU A 9 -9.81 -2.49 9.25
N GLN A 10 -8.55 -2.07 9.19
CA GLN A 10 -7.58 -2.12 10.28
C GLN A 10 -6.41 -1.20 9.92
N GLY A 11 -5.74 -0.64 10.93
CA GLY A 11 -4.45 0.03 10.76
C GLY A 11 -4.52 1.55 10.72
N ALA A 12 -3.48 2.16 10.14
CA ALA A 12 -3.20 3.60 10.18
C ALA A 12 -3.93 4.38 9.06
N PHE A 13 -5.27 4.24 8.99
CA PHE A 13 -6.08 4.95 7.99
C PHE A 13 -6.31 6.43 8.34
N ALA A 14 -6.28 6.78 9.64
CA ALA A 14 -6.55 8.14 10.10
C ALA A 14 -5.44 9.11 9.72
N GLU A 15 -4.19 8.66 9.71
CA GLU A 15 -3.02 9.42 9.29
C GLU A 15 -3.11 9.78 7.80
N HIS A 16 -3.51 8.83 6.96
CA HIS A 16 -3.77 9.08 5.53
C HIS A 16 -4.87 10.11 5.31
N GLU A 17 -5.97 10.02 6.09
CA GLU A 17 -7.06 10.98 6.01
C GLU A 17 -6.60 12.39 6.39
N GLN A 18 -5.77 12.53 7.42
CA GLN A 18 -5.22 13.82 7.84
C GLN A 18 -4.33 14.45 6.76
N VAL A 19 -3.43 13.67 6.16
CA VAL A 19 -2.55 14.14 5.08
C VAL A 19 -3.37 14.59 3.86
N LEU A 20 -4.33 13.78 3.40
CA LEU A 20 -5.17 14.13 2.26
C LEU A 20 -6.06 15.35 2.53
N LYS A 21 -6.60 15.47 3.75
CA LYS A 21 -7.38 16.64 4.15
C LYS A 21 -6.53 17.92 4.14
N ALA A 22 -5.28 17.85 4.59
CA ALA A 22 -4.35 18.98 4.53
C ALA A 22 -4.04 19.40 3.07
N LEU A 23 -4.13 18.47 2.13
CA LEU A 23 -4.00 18.71 0.69
C LEU A 23 -5.32 19.14 0.01
N GLY A 24 -6.42 19.25 0.75
CA GLY A 24 -7.73 19.62 0.21
C GLY A 24 -8.40 18.54 -0.63
N VAL A 25 -8.02 17.27 -0.44
CA VAL A 25 -8.60 16.12 -1.15
C VAL A 25 -9.79 15.56 -0.38
N GLU A 26 -10.87 15.20 -1.09
CA GLU A 26 -12.02 14.55 -0.49
C GLU A 26 -11.68 13.08 -0.18
N THR A 27 -11.97 12.65 1.04
CA THR A 27 -11.71 11.28 1.50
C THR A 27 -12.97 10.59 1.97
N VAL A 28 -13.06 9.29 1.70
CA VAL A 28 -14.11 8.42 2.24
C VAL A 28 -13.47 7.16 2.81
N GLN A 29 -13.95 6.72 3.96
CA GLN A 29 -13.50 5.47 4.56
C GLN A 29 -14.34 4.32 4.02
N ILE A 30 -13.67 3.27 3.54
CA ILE A 30 -14.31 2.03 3.10
C ILE A 30 -14.16 1.01 4.21
N ARG A 31 -15.24 0.75 4.97
CA ARG A 31 -15.24 -0.19 6.10
C ARG A 31 -16.03 -1.46 5.80
N ASN A 32 -16.92 -1.42 4.82
CA ASN A 32 -17.76 -2.53 4.41
C ASN A 32 -18.20 -2.37 2.95
N ARG A 33 -18.94 -3.36 2.45
CA ARG A 33 -19.49 -3.36 1.09
C ARG A 33 -20.41 -2.16 0.79
N GLN A 34 -21.26 -1.76 1.73
CA GLN A 34 -22.19 -0.65 1.52
C GLN A 34 -21.44 0.68 1.33
N ASP A 35 -20.36 0.91 2.08
CA ASP A 35 -19.51 2.09 1.90
C ASP A 35 -18.87 2.11 0.50
N TRP A 36 -18.42 0.95 0.02
CA TRP A 36 -17.88 0.81 -1.33
C TRP A 36 -18.91 1.09 -2.41
N GLU A 37 -20.11 0.53 -2.29
CA GLU A 37 -21.20 0.72 -3.25
C GLU A 37 -21.69 2.18 -3.27
N ALA A 38 -21.74 2.84 -2.10
CA ALA A 38 -22.07 4.26 -1.98
C ALA A 38 -21.00 5.20 -2.60
N HIS A 39 -19.79 4.69 -2.84
CA HIS A 39 -18.65 5.44 -3.35
C HIS A 39 -18.01 4.72 -4.55
N ALA A 40 -18.84 4.22 -5.48
CA ALA A 40 -18.33 3.54 -6.68
C ALA A 40 -17.54 4.44 -7.66
N ASP A 41 -17.58 5.76 -7.42
CA ASP A 41 -17.02 6.87 -8.21
C ASP A 41 -15.62 7.33 -7.76
N LEU A 42 -14.92 6.55 -6.94
CA LEU A 42 -13.56 6.87 -6.47
C LEU A 42 -12.56 7.08 -7.61
N ASP A 43 -11.72 8.10 -7.46
CA ASP A 43 -10.58 8.38 -8.34
C ASP A 43 -9.33 7.57 -7.94
N GLY A 44 -9.31 7.01 -6.72
CA GLY A 44 -8.21 6.18 -6.23
C GLY A 44 -8.51 5.56 -4.87
N LEU A 45 -7.68 4.60 -4.47
CA LEU A 45 -7.79 3.86 -3.21
C LEU A 45 -6.45 3.81 -2.46
N ILE A 46 -6.48 4.07 -1.16
CA ILE A 46 -5.33 3.86 -0.27
C ILE A 46 -5.54 2.56 0.51
N LEU A 47 -4.51 1.71 0.51
CA LEU A 47 -4.38 0.55 1.39
C LEU A 47 -3.35 0.91 2.49
N PRO A 48 -3.80 1.21 3.72
CA PRO A 48 -2.93 1.75 4.75
C PRO A 48 -1.97 0.70 5.34
N GLY A 49 -1.06 1.16 6.20
CA GLY A 49 -0.26 0.28 7.06
C GLY A 49 -1.12 -0.37 8.14
N GLY A 50 -0.69 -1.52 8.67
CA GLY A 50 -1.49 -2.33 9.59
C GLY A 50 -0.96 -3.76 9.71
N GLU A 51 -1.87 -4.71 9.91
CA GLU A 51 -1.59 -6.15 9.92
C GLU A 51 -2.24 -6.78 8.68
N SER A 52 -1.39 -7.14 7.70
CA SER A 52 -1.83 -7.60 6.38
C SER A 52 -2.68 -8.87 6.41
N THR A 53 -2.50 -9.76 7.40
CA THR A 53 -3.26 -11.01 7.52
C THR A 53 -4.70 -10.73 7.94
N VAL A 54 -4.88 -9.85 8.93
CA VAL A 54 -6.18 -9.38 9.40
C VAL A 54 -6.89 -8.61 8.30
N MET A 55 -6.20 -7.67 7.64
CA MET A 55 -6.79 -6.92 6.51
C MET A 55 -7.22 -7.87 5.39
N GLY A 56 -6.38 -8.83 5.01
CA GLY A 56 -6.71 -9.85 4.01
C GLY A 56 -7.95 -10.67 4.38
N LYS A 57 -8.05 -11.12 5.64
CA LYS A 57 -9.23 -11.83 6.14
C LYS A 57 -10.49 -10.96 6.08
N LEU A 58 -10.41 -9.71 6.56
CA LEU A 58 -11.54 -8.79 6.57
C LEU A 58 -12.01 -8.42 5.15
N LEU A 59 -11.12 -8.36 4.16
CA LEU A 59 -11.51 -8.16 2.76
C LEU A 59 -12.47 -9.25 2.27
N HIS A 60 -12.26 -10.50 2.69
CA HIS A 60 -13.16 -11.61 2.35
C HIS A 60 -14.41 -11.62 3.23
N ASP A 61 -14.27 -11.48 4.55
CA ASP A 61 -15.39 -11.53 5.49
C ASP A 61 -16.45 -10.43 5.22
N LEU A 62 -16.04 -9.32 4.61
CA LEU A 62 -16.89 -8.17 4.32
C LEU A 62 -17.25 -8.03 2.83
N ASP A 63 -17.02 -9.07 2.03
CA ASP A 63 -17.32 -9.12 0.59
C ASP A 63 -16.67 -7.99 -0.24
N LEU A 64 -15.51 -7.49 0.20
CA LEU A 64 -14.79 -6.38 -0.45
C LEU A 64 -13.72 -6.85 -1.45
N PHE A 65 -13.20 -8.07 -1.28
CA PHE A 65 -12.07 -8.58 -2.04
C PHE A 65 -12.28 -8.51 -3.56
N ASP A 66 -13.34 -9.15 -4.07
CA ASP A 66 -13.61 -9.23 -5.50
C ASP A 66 -13.95 -7.86 -6.09
N LEU A 67 -14.64 -7.02 -5.33
CA LEU A 67 -15.03 -5.68 -5.73
C LEU A 67 -13.82 -4.77 -5.94
N ILE A 68 -12.91 -4.75 -4.98
CA ILE A 68 -11.68 -3.97 -5.04
C ILE A 68 -10.79 -4.51 -6.16
N LYS A 69 -10.57 -5.84 -6.20
CA LYS A 69 -9.73 -6.46 -7.24
C LYS A 69 -10.22 -6.13 -8.65
N ALA A 70 -11.51 -6.27 -8.91
CA ALA A 70 -12.09 -5.96 -10.21
C ALA A 70 -11.95 -4.48 -10.60
N LYS A 71 -11.93 -3.57 -9.63
CA LYS A 71 -11.70 -2.13 -9.89
C LYS A 71 -10.24 -1.82 -10.16
N ILE A 72 -9.30 -2.47 -9.47
CA ILE A 72 -7.87 -2.36 -9.77
C ILE A 72 -7.56 -2.89 -11.17
N GLU A 73 -8.17 -4.02 -11.56
CA GLU A 73 -8.05 -4.59 -12.91
C GLU A 73 -8.66 -3.70 -14.00
N LYS A 74 -9.56 -2.77 -13.62
CA LYS A 74 -10.14 -1.72 -14.48
C LYS A 74 -9.49 -0.36 -14.26
N ASP A 75 -8.22 -0.37 -13.89
CA ASP A 75 -7.37 0.81 -13.78
C ASP A 75 -7.78 1.83 -12.69
N LEU A 76 -8.32 1.38 -11.55
CA LEU A 76 -8.41 2.21 -10.33
C LEU A 76 -7.02 2.39 -9.67
N PRO A 77 -6.50 3.61 -9.52
CA PRO A 77 -5.22 3.85 -8.88
C PRO A 77 -5.19 3.40 -7.41
N VAL A 78 -4.11 2.74 -7.01
CA VAL A 78 -3.96 2.25 -5.63
C VAL A 78 -2.64 2.68 -5.02
N PHE A 79 -2.69 3.18 -3.79
CA PHE A 79 -1.51 3.49 -3.02
C PHE A 79 -1.43 2.60 -1.79
N GLY A 80 -0.53 1.62 -1.80
CA GLY A 80 -0.37 0.65 -0.71
C GLY A 80 0.83 0.97 0.16
N THR A 81 0.63 1.28 1.44
CA THR A 81 1.74 1.58 2.36
C THR A 81 1.94 0.42 3.34
N CYS A 82 3.16 -0.09 3.51
CA CYS A 82 3.48 -1.15 4.47
C CYS A 82 2.57 -2.40 4.37
N ALA A 83 1.53 -2.55 5.19
CA ALA A 83 0.58 -3.67 5.04
C ALA A 83 -0.12 -3.64 3.67
N GLY A 84 -0.47 -2.45 3.15
CA GLY A 84 -1.00 -2.29 1.81
C GLY A 84 -0.05 -2.80 0.71
N LEU A 85 1.28 -2.65 0.88
CA LEU A 85 2.27 -3.25 -0.02
C LEU A 85 2.13 -4.78 -0.06
N ILE A 86 2.00 -5.40 1.11
CA ILE A 86 1.83 -6.86 1.22
C ILE A 86 0.52 -7.32 0.60
N LEU A 87 -0.56 -6.52 0.71
CA LEU A 87 -1.84 -6.84 0.05
C LEU A 87 -1.72 -6.82 -1.48
N LEU A 88 -0.93 -5.91 -2.03
CA LEU A 88 -0.72 -5.77 -3.48
C LEU A 88 0.28 -6.79 -4.05
N ALA A 89 1.20 -7.30 -3.24
CA ALA A 89 2.24 -8.22 -3.70
C ALA A 89 1.69 -9.54 -4.25
N LYS A 90 2.16 -9.95 -5.42
CA LYS A 90 1.83 -11.24 -6.04
C LYS A 90 2.46 -12.42 -5.31
N THR A 91 3.63 -12.22 -4.70
CA THR A 91 4.33 -13.24 -3.94
C THR A 91 4.70 -12.72 -2.55
N ILE A 92 4.41 -13.52 -1.52
CA ILE A 92 4.89 -13.30 -0.16
C ILE A 92 5.92 -14.38 0.16
N VAL A 93 7.15 -13.99 0.52
CA VAL A 93 8.23 -14.94 0.78
C VAL A 93 7.88 -15.80 2.00
N GLY A 94 7.91 -17.13 1.83
CA GLY A 94 7.62 -18.10 2.88
C GLY A 94 6.13 -18.27 3.22
N ASP A 95 5.23 -17.66 2.45
CA ASP A 95 3.77 -17.72 2.65
C ASP A 95 3.06 -17.93 1.31
N GLN A 96 2.17 -18.94 1.25
CA GLN A 96 1.40 -19.24 0.03
C GLN A 96 0.15 -18.36 -0.11
N THR A 97 -0.15 -17.55 0.91
CA THR A 97 -1.29 -16.63 0.90
C THR A 97 -1.13 -15.60 -0.21
N LYS A 98 -2.24 -15.35 -0.92
CA LYS A 98 -2.36 -14.27 -1.88
C LYS A 98 -3.53 -13.40 -1.46
N HIS A 99 -3.27 -12.10 -1.36
CA HIS A 99 -4.30 -11.09 -1.14
C HIS A 99 -4.77 -10.58 -2.50
N LEU A 100 -4.75 -9.26 -2.73
CA LEU A 100 -5.15 -8.69 -4.02
C LEU A 100 -4.21 -9.13 -5.16
N ALA A 101 -2.91 -9.24 -4.87
CA ALA A 101 -1.89 -9.73 -5.80
C ALA A 101 -1.85 -8.97 -7.14
N SER A 102 -2.05 -7.65 -7.07
CA SER A 102 -2.17 -6.76 -8.23
C SER A 102 -0.84 -6.16 -8.72
N MET A 103 0.27 -6.41 -8.00
CA MET A 103 1.63 -6.01 -8.39
C MET A 103 2.56 -7.24 -8.48
N ASP A 104 3.33 -7.37 -9.57
CA ASP A 104 4.35 -8.38 -9.84
C ASP A 104 5.62 -8.14 -9.02
N ILE A 105 5.48 -8.13 -7.70
CA ILE A 105 6.56 -8.00 -6.73
C ILE A 105 6.56 -9.19 -5.77
N SER A 106 7.74 -9.51 -5.26
CA SER A 106 7.92 -10.44 -4.14
C SER A 106 8.25 -9.65 -2.89
N VAL A 107 7.54 -9.93 -1.81
CA VAL A 107 7.68 -9.21 -0.54
C VAL A 107 7.96 -10.16 0.62
N ALA A 108 8.98 -9.84 1.42
CA ALA A 108 9.25 -10.52 2.68
C ALA A 108 8.70 -9.70 3.86
N ARG A 109 7.84 -10.32 4.68
CA ARG A 109 7.29 -9.69 5.90
C ARG A 109 8.38 -9.55 6.95
N ASN A 110 8.39 -8.44 7.69
CA ASN A 110 9.26 -8.22 8.87
C ASN A 110 10.75 -8.52 8.60
N ALA A 111 11.23 -8.24 7.39
CA ALA A 111 12.57 -8.64 6.95
C ALA A 111 13.70 -7.77 7.56
N TYR A 112 13.37 -6.66 8.22
CA TYR A 112 14.32 -5.94 9.06
C TYR A 112 14.55 -6.73 10.36
N GLY A 113 15.70 -7.39 10.45
CA GLY A 113 16.11 -8.13 11.65
C GLY A 113 16.12 -7.28 12.93
N ARG A 114 16.28 -7.93 14.10
CA ARG A 114 16.16 -7.33 15.44
C ARG A 114 16.99 -6.04 15.67
N GLN A 115 18.07 -5.83 14.92
CA GLN A 115 18.97 -4.67 15.06
C GLN A 115 18.58 -3.45 14.20
N LEU A 116 17.69 -3.59 13.21
CA LEU A 116 17.26 -2.51 12.30
C LEU A 116 15.83 -2.06 12.61
N GLY A 117 15.43 -2.14 13.88
CA GLY A 117 14.05 -2.16 14.35
C GLY A 117 13.21 -0.90 14.12
N SER A 118 13.81 0.21 13.70
CA SER A 118 13.17 1.39 13.08
C SER A 118 14.29 2.38 12.76
N PHE A 119 14.23 3.10 11.63
CA PHE A 119 15.17 4.18 11.35
C PHE A 119 14.57 5.25 10.45
N VAL A 120 15.16 6.44 10.48
CA VAL A 120 14.82 7.55 9.59
C VAL A 120 16.03 7.82 8.71
N THR A 121 15.80 8.08 7.43
CA THR A 121 16.84 8.47 6.49
C THR A 121 16.26 9.36 5.40
N ASN A 122 17.10 10.17 4.78
CA ASN A 122 16.75 10.84 3.55
C ASN A 122 17.25 10.01 2.38
N ALA A 123 16.43 9.86 1.35
CA ALA A 123 16.82 9.14 0.14
C ALA A 123 16.14 9.73 -1.08
N ASP A 124 16.76 9.54 -2.23
CA ASP A 124 16.22 9.97 -3.51
C ASP A 124 14.96 9.16 -3.86
N PHE A 125 13.93 9.89 -4.28
CA PHE A 125 12.70 9.33 -4.81
C PHE A 125 12.52 9.84 -6.24
N LYS A 126 12.47 8.92 -7.19
CA LYS A 126 12.39 9.22 -8.62
C LYS A 126 11.23 10.18 -8.92
N GLY A 127 11.56 11.30 -9.57
CA GLY A 127 10.60 12.33 -9.96
C GLY A 127 10.23 13.34 -8.87
N ILE A 128 10.74 13.18 -7.64
CA ILE A 128 10.52 14.11 -6.52
C ILE A 128 11.86 14.68 -6.01
N GLY A 129 12.90 13.85 -5.95
CA GLY A 129 14.18 14.18 -5.35
C GLY A 129 14.32 13.58 -3.94
N GLU A 130 15.21 14.15 -3.14
CA GLU A 130 15.50 13.64 -1.81
C GLU A 130 14.37 13.96 -0.81
N ILE A 131 13.80 12.92 -0.20
CA ILE A 131 12.71 13.04 0.79
C ILE A 131 13.04 12.31 2.10
N PRO A 132 12.52 12.75 3.24
CA PRO A 132 12.60 12.00 4.48
C PRO A 132 11.74 10.73 4.42
N MET A 133 12.31 9.61 4.86
CA MET A 133 11.67 8.30 4.88
C MET A 133 11.78 7.67 6.26
N VAL A 134 10.65 7.25 6.82
CA VAL A 134 10.56 6.61 8.14
C VAL A 134 10.27 5.12 7.98
N PHE A 135 11.20 4.27 8.41
CA PHE A 135 11.07 2.82 8.35
C PHE A 135 10.73 2.27 9.73
N ILE A 136 9.58 1.59 9.85
CA ILE A 136 9.13 0.95 11.09
C ILE A 136 8.80 -0.51 10.80
N ARG A 137 9.75 -1.41 11.06
CA ARG A 137 9.60 -2.88 11.03
C ARG A 137 8.67 -3.42 9.92
N GLY A 138 8.76 -2.91 8.71
CA GLY A 138 7.81 -3.32 7.69
C GLY A 138 8.44 -4.24 6.63
N PRO A 139 7.70 -4.50 5.55
CA PRO A 139 8.09 -5.41 4.49
C PRO A 139 9.30 -4.94 3.68
N ILE A 140 10.06 -5.88 3.09
CA ILE A 140 11.05 -5.58 2.05
C ILE A 140 10.54 -6.11 0.71
N ILE A 141 10.69 -5.33 -0.36
CA ILE A 141 10.52 -5.81 -1.73
C ILE A 141 11.81 -6.52 -2.14
N GLU A 142 11.73 -7.84 -2.29
CA GLU A 142 12.86 -8.72 -2.63
C GLU A 142 13.14 -8.71 -4.13
N THR A 143 12.08 -8.82 -4.93
CA THR A 143 12.18 -8.84 -6.39
C THR A 143 11.03 -8.08 -7.01
N VAL A 144 11.26 -7.55 -8.20
CA VAL A 144 10.27 -6.85 -9.01
C VAL A 144 10.21 -7.48 -10.40
N GLY A 145 9.02 -7.52 -10.98
CA GLY A 145 8.78 -7.96 -12.34
C GLY A 145 9.29 -6.98 -13.39
N PRO A 146 9.31 -7.37 -14.67
CA PRO A 146 9.89 -6.56 -15.75
C PRO A 146 9.14 -5.23 -15.99
N GLU A 147 7.83 -5.19 -15.72
CA GLU A 147 6.99 -4.00 -15.90
C GLU A 147 6.93 -3.10 -14.66
N VAL A 148 7.63 -3.48 -13.59
CA VAL A 148 7.62 -2.74 -12.31
C VAL A 148 8.75 -1.73 -12.30
N GLU A 149 8.40 -0.46 -12.15
CA GLU A 149 9.34 0.63 -12.00
C GLU A 149 9.78 0.79 -10.54
N VAL A 150 11.09 0.68 -10.28
CA VAL A 150 11.66 1.02 -8.98
C VAL A 150 11.78 2.54 -8.86
N LEU A 151 11.11 3.11 -7.84
CA LEU A 151 11.09 4.55 -7.60
C LEU A 151 12.10 5.00 -6.56
N SER A 152 12.45 4.13 -5.61
CA SER A 152 13.47 4.44 -4.61
C SER A 152 14.11 3.18 -4.03
N GLN A 153 15.38 3.31 -3.66
CA GLN A 153 16.15 2.27 -2.97
C GLN A 153 16.93 2.88 -1.80
N VAL A 154 16.97 2.15 -0.69
CA VAL A 154 17.72 2.54 0.52
C VAL A 154 18.59 1.36 0.93
N LYS A 155 19.90 1.58 1.04
CA LYS A 155 20.88 0.55 1.43
C LYS A 155 20.77 -0.74 0.59
N GLY A 156 20.46 -0.59 -0.70
CA GLY A 156 20.29 -1.70 -1.64
C GLY A 156 18.92 -2.41 -1.58
N ALA A 157 18.02 -2.02 -0.67
CA ALA A 157 16.66 -2.54 -0.61
C ALA A 157 15.71 -1.63 -1.39
N ILE A 158 14.77 -2.22 -2.14
CA ILE A 158 13.72 -1.49 -2.84
C ILE A 158 12.67 -1.05 -1.82
N VAL A 159 12.44 0.27 -1.72
CA VAL A 159 11.54 0.86 -0.71
C VAL A 159 10.32 1.54 -1.30
N ALA A 160 10.32 1.78 -2.61
CA ALA A 160 9.15 2.21 -3.34
C ALA A 160 9.18 1.64 -4.75
N ALA A 161 8.05 1.07 -5.18
CA ALA A 161 7.86 0.57 -6.52
C ALA A 161 6.52 1.04 -7.08
N LYS A 162 6.43 1.15 -8.40
CA LYS A 162 5.23 1.46 -9.13
C LYS A 162 5.02 0.46 -10.25
N GLU A 163 3.80 -0.06 -10.34
CA GLU A 163 3.37 -0.86 -11.48
C GLU A 163 2.00 -0.36 -11.91
N LYS A 164 1.89 0.05 -13.18
CA LYS A 164 0.71 0.74 -13.71
C LYS A 164 0.38 1.98 -12.86
N ILE A 165 -0.66 1.87 -12.05
CA ILE A 165 -1.25 2.88 -11.18
C ILE A 165 -1.17 2.50 -9.70
N CYS A 166 -0.52 1.38 -9.39
CA CYS A 166 -0.25 0.93 -8.04
C CYS A 166 1.10 1.50 -7.60
N LEU A 167 1.12 2.32 -6.55
CA LEU A 167 2.32 2.84 -5.92
C LEU A 167 2.45 2.23 -4.53
N SER A 168 3.65 1.78 -4.17
CA SER A 168 3.81 1.13 -2.87
C SER A 168 5.12 1.44 -2.17
N PRO A 169 5.12 2.39 -1.21
CA PRO A 169 6.24 2.66 -0.36
C PRO A 169 6.21 1.77 0.89
N HIS A 170 7.39 1.36 1.31
CA HIS A 170 7.59 0.66 2.56
C HIS A 170 7.69 1.64 3.75
N PHE A 171 8.09 2.90 3.52
CA PHE A 171 8.23 3.91 4.56
C PHE A 171 6.93 4.67 4.86
N ILE A 172 6.85 5.26 6.04
CA ILE A 172 5.79 6.18 6.45
C ILE A 172 6.19 7.59 5.99
N GLN A 173 5.27 8.29 5.33
CA GLN A 173 5.37 9.72 5.07
C GLN A 173 4.66 10.42 6.24
N ASN A 174 5.42 11.19 7.03
CA ASN A 174 4.88 12.07 8.07
C ASN A 174 4.64 13.47 7.50
#